data_AF-R6YPX7-F1
#
_entry.id   AF-R6YPX7-F1
#
_cell.length_a   1.000
_cell.length_b   1.000
_cell.length_c   1.000
_cell.angle_alpha   90.00
_cell.angle_beta   90.00
_cell.angle_gamma   90.00
#
_symmetry.space_group_name_H-M   'P 1'
#
loop_
_entity.id
_entity.type
_entity.pdbx_description
1 polymer ?
#
loop_
_entity_poly.entity_id
_entity_poly.type
_entity_poly.pdbx_seq_one_letter_code
_entity_poly.pdbx_strand_id
1 'polypeptide(L)'
;MPNNDFPRILTLLRKERGFSQKKAAADLGISQALLSHYEKGVRECGLDFLVRAAAYYGVSCDYLLGRTPHRGTAPAGSPPAQGAAPLAQSGGSAAQAQCQRLENSLSIVFGILEKIKCEAVTRQVSAYLSAAVYQAFRLLYSAREKNPQEAFSLDLRLYAAQAEALMDLSLGKARFLLEGGSLEDSRGMAQSQLPPLTPDMLLRESPLRAPSLLELVQEVEGTIAGKQ
;
A
#
# COMPACT_ATOMS: atom_id res chain seq x y z
N MET A 1 9.09 0.03 -21.72
CA MET A 1 9.15 1.41 -21.19
C MET A 1 10.42 1.54 -20.36
N PRO A 2 11.14 2.67 -20.39
CA PRO A 2 12.33 2.85 -19.56
C PRO A 2 11.93 2.69 -18.08
N ASN A 3 12.68 1.86 -17.35
CA ASN A 3 12.41 1.57 -15.94
C ASN A 3 12.71 2.81 -15.09
N ASN A 4 11.69 3.62 -14.81
CA ASN A 4 11.84 4.90 -14.10
C ASN A 4 11.98 4.74 -12.58
N ASP A 5 12.02 3.50 -12.09
CA ASP A 5 12.18 3.21 -10.67
C ASP A 5 13.60 3.46 -10.17
N PHE A 6 14.63 3.15 -10.98
CA PHE A 6 16.01 3.34 -10.55
C PHE A 6 16.37 4.81 -10.27
N PRO A 7 16.11 5.78 -11.18
CA PRO A 7 16.35 7.20 -10.91
C PRO A 7 15.64 7.70 -9.65
N ARG A 8 14.39 7.24 -9.47
CA ARG A 8 13.51 7.58 -8.37
C ARG A 8 14.05 7.04 -7.03
N ILE A 9 14.38 5.75 -6.95
CA ILE A 9 14.88 5.10 -5.73
C ILE A 9 16.26 5.64 -5.35
N LEU A 10 17.13 5.90 -6.33
CA LEU A 10 18.43 6.52 -6.07
C LEU A 10 18.27 7.92 -5.43
N THR A 11 17.35 8.72 -5.95
CA THR A 11 17.02 10.04 -5.39
C THR A 11 16.45 9.94 -3.98
N LEU A 12 15.55 8.99 -3.74
CA LEU A 12 14.96 8.72 -2.43
C LEU A 12 16.05 8.43 -1.39
N LEU A 13 16.93 7.46 -1.67
CA LEU A 13 17.99 7.04 -0.75
C LEU A 13 18.96 8.16 -0.40
N ARG A 14 19.30 9.02 -1.38
CA ARG A 14 20.13 10.20 -1.13
C ARG A 14 19.43 11.18 -0.19
N LYS A 15 18.15 11.47 -0.43
CA LYS A 15 17.37 12.43 0.37
C LYS A 15 17.11 11.91 1.79
N GLU A 16 16.88 10.62 1.98
CA GLU A 16 16.72 10.01 3.30
C GLU A 16 17.97 10.19 4.17
N ARG A 17 19.16 10.10 3.59
CA ARG A 17 20.43 10.37 4.29
C ARG A 17 20.74 11.86 4.47
N GLY A 18 19.91 12.75 3.91
CA GLY A 18 20.12 14.20 3.96
C GLY A 18 21.33 14.67 3.15
N PHE A 19 21.77 13.91 2.15
CA PHE A 19 22.98 14.24 1.38
C PHE A 19 22.67 15.13 0.17
N SER A 20 23.54 16.10 -0.08
CA SER A 20 23.53 16.86 -1.34
C SER A 20 24.04 15.99 -2.48
N GLN A 21 23.64 16.31 -3.72
CA GLN A 21 24.16 15.60 -4.91
C GLN A 21 25.70 15.71 -4.99
N LYS A 22 26.28 16.85 -4.59
CA LYS A 22 27.74 17.04 -4.57
C LYS A 22 28.42 16.05 -3.61
N LYS A 23 27.88 15.88 -2.41
CA LYS A 23 28.42 14.95 -1.41
C LYS A 23 28.27 13.50 -1.88
N ALA A 24 27.05 13.10 -2.26
CA ALA A 24 26.79 11.73 -2.70
C ALA A 24 27.61 11.35 -3.94
N ALA A 25 27.77 12.27 -4.90
CA ALA A 25 28.58 12.03 -6.09
C ALA A 25 30.07 11.84 -5.75
N ALA A 26 30.61 12.66 -4.85
CA ALA A 26 31.98 12.52 -4.36
C ALA A 26 32.19 11.16 -3.67
N ASP A 27 31.27 10.77 -2.78
CA ASP A 27 31.35 9.48 -2.07
C ASP A 27 31.21 8.28 -3.03
N LEU A 28 30.40 8.40 -4.08
CA LEU A 28 30.18 7.37 -5.11
C LEU A 28 31.25 7.37 -6.22
N GLY A 29 32.21 8.30 -6.18
CA GLY A 29 33.30 8.41 -7.15
C GLY A 29 32.86 8.87 -8.55
N ILE A 30 31.79 9.67 -8.66
CA ILE A 30 31.30 10.21 -9.92
C ILE A 30 31.15 11.73 -9.89
N SER A 31 30.99 12.37 -11.06
CA SER A 31 30.71 13.80 -11.10
C SER A 31 29.28 14.11 -10.62
N GLN A 32 29.09 15.27 -10.00
CA GLN A 32 27.76 15.71 -9.56
C GLN A 32 26.77 15.82 -10.74
N ALA A 33 27.24 16.22 -11.92
CA ALA A 33 26.44 16.23 -13.15
C ALA A 33 26.01 14.82 -13.57
N LEU A 34 26.90 13.83 -13.48
CA LEU A 34 26.57 12.44 -13.80
C LEU A 34 25.53 11.86 -12.84
N LEU A 35 25.67 12.12 -11.53
CA LEU A 35 24.66 11.70 -10.54
C LEU A 35 23.30 12.35 -10.84
N SER A 36 23.29 13.64 -11.18
CA SER A 36 22.07 14.36 -11.57
C SER A 36 21.40 13.76 -12.81
N HIS A 37 22.18 13.31 -13.81
CA HIS A 37 21.63 12.60 -14.97
C HIS A 37 21.04 11.25 -14.63
N TYR A 38 21.65 10.50 -13.70
CA TYR A 38 21.10 9.24 -13.20
C TYR A 38 19.80 9.45 -12.43
N GLU A 39 19.76 10.41 -11.51
CA GLU A 39 18.55 10.72 -10.72
C GLU A 39 17.37 11.25 -11.53
N LYS A 40 17.65 11.89 -12.68
CA LYS A 40 16.61 12.36 -13.62
C LYS A 40 16.21 11.32 -14.66
N GLY A 41 16.88 10.17 -14.70
CA GLY A 41 16.66 9.15 -15.74
C GLY A 41 17.11 9.58 -17.15
N VAL A 42 17.94 10.62 -17.26
CA VAL A 42 18.47 11.13 -18.54
C VAL A 42 19.54 10.18 -19.08
N ARG A 43 20.23 9.46 -18.20
CA ARG A 43 21.28 8.50 -18.56
C ARG A 43 21.14 7.23 -17.74
N GLU A 44 21.33 6.08 -18.38
CA GLU A 44 21.43 4.80 -17.68
C GLU A 44 22.81 4.63 -17.03
N CYS A 45 22.83 4.02 -15.85
CA CYS A 45 24.07 3.70 -15.15
C CYS A 45 24.60 2.32 -15.57
N GLY A 46 25.92 2.15 -15.54
CA GLY A 46 26.54 0.85 -15.75
C GLY A 46 26.41 -0.05 -14.52
N LEU A 47 26.58 -1.36 -14.72
CA LEU A 47 26.53 -2.37 -13.66
C LEU A 47 27.48 -2.05 -12.49
N ASP A 48 28.67 -1.55 -12.81
CA ASP A 48 29.69 -1.14 -11.84
C ASP A 48 29.21 -0.02 -10.90
N PHE A 49 28.51 1.00 -11.43
CA PHE A 49 27.90 2.03 -10.59
C PHE A 49 26.74 1.46 -9.75
N LEU A 50 25.90 0.60 -10.33
CA LEU A 50 24.77 -0.01 -9.63
C LEU A 50 25.21 -0.76 -8.37
N VAL A 51 26.26 -1.60 -8.48
CA VAL A 51 26.82 -2.34 -7.35
C VAL A 51 27.42 -1.41 -6.30
N ARG A 52 28.16 -0.37 -6.71
CA ARG A 52 28.69 0.63 -5.77
C ARG A 52 27.58 1.39 -5.04
N ALA A 53 26.54 1.81 -5.76
CA ALA A 53 25.41 2.51 -5.16
C ALA A 53 24.67 1.60 -4.17
N ALA A 54 24.45 0.33 -4.52
CA ALA A 54 23.83 -0.66 -3.64
C ALA A 54 24.61 -0.81 -2.33
N ALA A 55 25.93 -1.00 -2.42
CA ALA A 55 26.81 -1.09 -1.25
C ALA A 55 26.84 0.21 -0.44
N TYR A 56 26.96 1.37 -1.09
CA TYR A 56 27.00 2.67 -0.42
C TYR A 56 25.71 2.95 0.36
N TYR A 57 24.54 2.65 -0.23
CA TYR A 57 23.25 2.86 0.42
C TYR A 57 22.81 1.72 1.35
N GLY A 58 23.53 0.59 1.35
CA GLY A 58 23.22 -0.59 2.17
C GLY A 58 21.94 -1.28 1.73
N VAL A 59 21.71 -1.38 0.42
CA VAL A 59 20.50 -1.96 -0.17
C VAL A 59 20.86 -3.01 -1.23
N SER A 60 19.92 -3.87 -1.61
CA SER A 60 20.10 -4.80 -2.73
C SER A 60 19.99 -4.08 -4.09
N CYS A 61 20.61 -4.66 -5.13
CA CYS A 61 20.43 -4.18 -6.50
C CYS A 61 18.97 -4.30 -6.96
N ASP A 62 18.26 -5.35 -6.53
CA ASP A 62 16.84 -5.51 -6.84
C ASP A 62 15.98 -4.41 -6.21
N TYR A 63 16.33 -3.93 -5.02
CA TYR A 63 15.71 -2.76 -4.41
C TYR A 63 15.99 -1.51 -5.25
N LEU A 64 17.24 -1.24 -5.62
CA LEU A 64 17.57 -0.08 -6.46
C LEU A 64 16.86 -0.09 -7.82
N LEU A 65 16.62 -1.27 -8.38
CA LEU A 65 15.93 -1.43 -9.66
C LEU A 65 14.39 -1.42 -9.54
N GLY A 66 13.84 -1.30 -8.34
CA GLY A 66 12.39 -1.27 -8.10
C GLY A 66 11.70 -2.63 -8.15
N ARG A 67 12.46 -3.74 -8.14
CA ARG A 67 11.90 -5.10 -8.20
C ARG A 67 11.33 -5.58 -6.87
N THR A 68 11.79 -5.01 -5.76
CA THR A 68 11.32 -5.35 -4.42
C THR A 68 11.21 -4.09 -3.55
N PRO A 69 10.20 -3.97 -2.68
CA PRO A 69 10.15 -2.92 -1.67
C PRO A 69 11.11 -3.16 -0.49
N HIS A 70 11.75 -4.34 -0.41
CA HIS A 70 12.62 -4.72 0.70
C HIS A 70 14.07 -4.31 0.43
N ARG A 71 14.69 -3.59 1.38
CA ARG A 71 16.08 -3.11 1.26
C ARG A 71 17.13 -4.22 1.28
N GLY A 72 16.87 -5.34 1.96
CA GLY A 72 17.87 -6.37 2.25
C GLY A 72 18.10 -7.40 1.15
N THR A 73 19.36 -7.81 0.97
CA THR A 73 19.72 -9.15 0.50
C THR A 73 19.56 -10.10 1.70
N ALA A 74 18.65 -11.07 1.65
CA ALA A 74 18.52 -12.02 2.75
C ALA A 74 19.82 -12.84 2.93
N PRO A 75 20.20 -13.15 4.17
CA PRO A 75 20.63 -14.50 4.48
C PRO A 75 19.69 -15.13 5.51
N ALA A 76 19.41 -16.42 5.31
CA ALA A 76 18.72 -17.27 6.27
C ALA A 76 19.45 -17.29 7.63
N GLY A 77 18.70 -17.28 8.73
CA GLY A 77 19.22 -17.67 10.06
C GLY A 77 19.04 -16.64 11.19
N SER A 78 17.81 -16.50 11.68
CA SER A 78 17.38 -16.19 13.07
C SER A 78 17.87 -14.94 13.84
N PRO A 79 17.01 -14.35 14.73
CA PRO A 79 17.26 -13.11 15.50
C PRO A 79 17.97 -13.39 16.85
N PRO A 80 18.49 -12.36 17.56
CA PRO A 80 17.72 -11.63 18.60
C PRO A 80 18.03 -10.11 18.60
N ALA A 81 17.04 -9.21 18.69
CA ALA A 81 16.28 -8.75 19.85
C ALA A 81 16.84 -7.50 20.56
N GLN A 82 15.89 -6.62 20.89
CA GLN A 82 15.88 -5.62 21.97
C GLN A 82 16.28 -4.17 21.64
N GLY A 83 15.23 -3.36 21.70
CA GLY A 83 15.22 -1.90 21.62
C GLY A 83 13.79 -1.33 21.49
N ALA A 84 12.75 -2.12 21.78
CA ALA A 84 11.41 -1.58 21.96
C ALA A 84 11.37 -0.96 23.35
N ALA A 85 11.59 0.36 23.39
CA ALA A 85 11.17 1.16 24.53
C ALA A 85 9.70 0.83 24.82
N PRO A 86 9.29 0.63 26.09
CA PRO A 86 7.90 0.44 26.43
C PRO A 86 7.18 1.75 26.11
N LEU A 87 6.49 1.80 24.97
CA LEU A 87 5.51 2.84 24.72
C LEU A 87 4.43 2.66 25.77
N ALA A 88 4.39 3.67 26.64
CA ALA A 88 3.57 3.77 27.81
C ALA A 88 2.13 3.30 27.57
N GLN A 89 1.60 2.57 28.56
CA GLN A 89 0.18 2.48 28.80
C GLN A 89 -0.39 3.90 28.87
N SER A 90 -1.24 4.25 27.91
CA SER A 90 -2.06 5.45 27.94
C SER A 90 -3.41 5.08 27.36
N GLY A 91 -4.48 5.43 28.08
CA GLY A 91 -5.86 5.01 27.80
C GLY A 91 -6.22 5.10 26.33
N GLY A 92 -6.97 4.11 25.85
CA GLY A 92 -7.27 3.89 24.44
C GLY A 92 -7.61 5.19 23.73
N SER A 93 -6.71 5.65 22.85
CA SER A 93 -6.98 6.87 22.09
C SER A 93 -8.16 6.64 21.17
N ALA A 94 -8.94 7.68 20.86
CA ALA A 94 -10.04 7.58 19.88
C ALA A 94 -9.55 6.98 18.54
N ALA A 95 -8.29 7.26 18.16
CA ALA A 95 -7.66 6.66 16.99
C ALA A 95 -7.43 5.15 17.11
N GLN A 96 -7.05 4.65 18.29
CA GLN A 96 -6.91 3.20 18.53
C GLN A 96 -8.26 2.50 18.50
N ALA A 97 -9.30 3.09 19.08
CA ALA A 97 -10.65 2.56 19.01
C ALA A 97 -11.16 2.49 17.56
N GLN A 98 -10.93 3.55 16.77
CA GLN A 98 -11.29 3.57 15.35
C GLN A 98 -10.50 2.56 14.53
N CYS A 99 -9.19 2.40 14.80
CA CYS A 99 -8.37 1.38 14.14
C CYS A 99 -8.91 -0.02 14.43
N GLN A 100 -9.22 -0.32 15.69
CA GLN A 100 -9.77 -1.63 16.08
C GLN A 100 -11.11 -1.90 15.39
N ARG A 101 -11.97 -0.88 15.27
CA ARG A 101 -13.25 -0.98 14.55
C ARG A 101 -13.03 -1.33 13.07
N LEU A 102 -12.08 -0.66 12.41
CA LEU A 102 -11.73 -0.92 11.01
C LEU A 102 -11.14 -2.33 10.84
N GLU A 103 -10.22 -2.76 11.72
CA GLU A 103 -9.63 -4.09 11.69
C GLU A 103 -10.67 -5.20 11.85
N ASN A 104 -11.58 -5.04 12.81
CA ASN A 104 -12.68 -5.97 13.04
C ASN A 104 -13.60 -6.07 11.81
N SER A 105 -13.93 -4.92 11.22
CA SER A 105 -14.78 -4.83 10.03
C SER A 105 -14.13 -5.48 8.82
N LEU A 106 -12.85 -5.17 8.56
CA LEU A 106 -12.06 -5.78 7.48
C LEU A 106 -11.98 -7.30 7.66
N SER A 107 -11.77 -7.78 8.89
CA SER A 107 -11.73 -9.21 9.18
C SER A 107 -13.02 -9.92 8.79
N ILE A 108 -14.19 -9.29 9.01
CA ILE A 108 -15.48 -9.85 8.59
C ILE A 108 -15.59 -9.83 7.06
N VAL A 109 -15.25 -8.71 6.42
CA VAL A 109 -15.29 -8.60 4.94
C VAL A 109 -14.45 -9.70 4.29
N PHE A 110 -13.21 -9.91 4.76
CA PHE A 110 -12.36 -10.99 4.24
C PHE A 110 -12.88 -12.38 4.59
N GLY A 111 -13.51 -12.59 5.75
CA GLY A 111 -14.19 -13.84 6.07
C GLY A 111 -15.38 -14.14 5.14
N ILE A 112 -16.11 -13.11 4.68
CA ILE A 112 -17.16 -13.25 3.66
C ILE A 112 -16.54 -13.63 2.31
N LEU A 113 -15.45 -12.97 1.91
CA LEU A 113 -14.74 -13.29 0.66
C LEU A 113 -14.23 -14.74 0.64
N GLU A 114 -13.73 -15.24 1.78
CA GLU A 114 -13.30 -16.63 1.92
C GLU A 114 -14.45 -17.62 1.71
N LYS A 115 -15.67 -17.29 2.18
CA LYS A 115 -16.87 -18.11 1.95
C LYS A 115 -17.36 -18.09 0.51
N ILE A 116 -17.22 -16.95 -0.17
CA ILE A 116 -17.59 -16.77 -1.57
C ILE A 116 -16.71 -17.64 -2.49
N LYS A 117 -15.46 -17.93 -2.10
CA LYS A 117 -14.52 -18.82 -2.83
C LYS A 117 -14.27 -18.43 -4.29
N CYS A 118 -14.37 -17.13 -4.61
CA CYS A 118 -14.06 -16.60 -5.93
C CYS A 118 -12.85 -15.66 -5.86
N GLU A 119 -11.71 -16.15 -6.35
CA GLU A 119 -10.45 -15.40 -6.35
C GLU A 119 -10.56 -14.07 -7.10
N ALA A 120 -11.37 -14.02 -8.16
CA ALA A 120 -11.56 -12.81 -8.94
C ALA A 120 -12.25 -11.72 -8.10
N VAL A 121 -13.31 -12.06 -7.38
CA VAL A 121 -14.01 -11.13 -6.47
C VAL A 121 -13.08 -10.70 -5.33
N THR A 122 -12.40 -11.65 -4.70
CA THR A 122 -11.42 -11.37 -3.62
C THR A 122 -10.34 -10.39 -4.09
N ARG A 123 -9.80 -10.60 -5.30
CA ARG A 123 -8.80 -9.72 -5.90
C ARG A 123 -9.35 -8.31 -6.13
N GLN A 124 -10.57 -8.18 -6.66
CA GLN A 124 -11.15 -6.85 -6.91
C GLN A 124 -11.45 -6.10 -5.60
N VAL A 125 -12.05 -6.75 -4.60
CA VAL A 125 -12.33 -6.11 -3.31
C VAL A 125 -11.03 -5.74 -2.58
N SER A 126 -10.01 -6.59 -2.65
CA SER A 126 -8.68 -6.29 -2.09
C SER A 126 -7.99 -5.12 -2.80
N ALA A 127 -8.12 -5.01 -4.12
CA ALA A 127 -7.59 -3.90 -4.89
C ALA A 127 -8.26 -2.57 -4.50
N TYR A 128 -9.58 -2.56 -4.34
CA TYR A 128 -10.33 -1.42 -3.84
C TYR A 128 -9.82 -0.95 -2.47
N LEU A 129 -9.76 -1.85 -1.49
CA LEU A 129 -9.33 -1.52 -0.13
C LEU A 129 -7.86 -1.06 -0.09
N SER A 130 -6.99 -1.73 -0.85
CA SER A 130 -5.57 -1.36 -0.95
C SER A 130 -5.39 0.03 -1.57
N ALA A 131 -6.17 0.38 -2.59
CA ALA A 131 -6.15 1.70 -3.21
C ALA A 131 -6.65 2.79 -2.25
N ALA A 132 -7.69 2.52 -1.46
CA ALA A 132 -8.16 3.43 -0.42
C ALA A 132 -7.08 3.70 0.65
N VAL A 133 -6.42 2.65 1.14
CA VAL A 133 -5.30 2.76 2.09
C VAL A 133 -4.13 3.53 1.47
N TYR A 134 -3.77 3.21 0.21
CA TYR A 134 -2.74 3.93 -0.52
C TYR A 134 -3.04 5.42 -0.61
N GLN A 135 -4.26 5.81 -1.00
CA GLN A 135 -4.64 7.22 -1.13
C GLN A 135 -4.60 7.94 0.21
N ALA A 136 -5.14 7.35 1.28
CA ALA A 136 -5.08 7.92 2.62
C ALA A 136 -3.64 8.08 3.12
N PHE A 137 -2.81 7.07 2.95
CA PHE A 137 -1.39 7.14 3.32
C PHE A 137 -0.63 8.16 2.47
N ARG A 138 -0.86 8.19 1.15
CA ARG A 138 -0.20 9.12 0.22
C ARG A 138 -0.54 10.57 0.56
N LEU A 139 -1.79 10.85 0.94
CA LEU A 139 -2.24 12.15 1.43
C LEU A 139 -1.46 12.55 2.70
N LEU A 140 -1.47 11.70 3.73
CA LEU A 140 -0.77 11.95 5.01
C LEU A 140 0.74 12.12 4.82
N TYR A 141 1.36 11.27 4.01
CA TYR A 141 2.79 11.35 3.71
C TYR A 141 3.14 12.66 2.99
N SER A 142 2.27 13.15 2.11
CA SER A 142 2.50 14.37 1.33
C SER A 142 2.23 15.66 2.11
N ALA A 143 1.55 15.59 3.26
CA ALA A 143 1.23 16.76 4.08
C ALA A 143 2.47 17.54 4.54
N ARG A 144 3.62 16.86 4.68
CA ARG A 144 4.91 17.51 4.94
C ARG A 144 5.71 17.63 3.65
N GLU A 145 5.88 18.85 3.15
CA GLU A 145 6.59 19.14 1.89
C GLU A 145 8.02 18.59 1.83
N LYS A 146 8.69 18.45 2.98
CA LYS A 146 10.06 17.91 3.07
C LYS A 146 10.13 16.39 2.87
N ASN A 147 9.01 15.67 2.90
CA ASN A 147 9.02 14.23 2.71
C ASN A 147 9.37 13.90 1.24
N PRO A 148 10.30 12.96 1.00
CA PRO A 148 10.75 12.65 -0.36
C PRO A 148 9.61 11.98 -1.14
N GLN A 149 9.15 12.67 -2.18
CA GLN A 149 8.04 12.23 -3.03
C GLN A 149 8.46 11.09 -3.97
N GLU A 150 9.77 10.92 -4.14
CA GLU A 150 10.36 9.82 -4.89
C GLU A 150 10.08 8.44 -4.27
N ALA A 151 9.53 8.38 -3.05
CA ALA A 151 9.01 7.12 -2.51
C ALA A 151 7.89 6.50 -3.37
N PHE A 152 7.21 7.30 -4.20
CA PHE A 152 6.06 6.86 -4.99
C PHE A 152 6.30 7.00 -6.49
N SER A 153 5.86 6.00 -7.26
CA SER A 153 5.95 6.01 -8.73
C SER A 153 4.89 6.90 -9.39
N LEU A 154 3.74 7.08 -8.75
CA LEU A 154 2.66 7.93 -9.28
C LEU A 154 2.91 9.42 -9.03
N ASP A 155 2.47 10.24 -9.97
CA ASP A 155 2.59 11.70 -9.90
C ASP A 155 1.77 12.28 -8.73
N LEU A 156 2.35 13.26 -8.03
CA LEU A 156 1.73 13.87 -6.85
C LEU A 156 0.41 14.59 -7.15
N ARG A 157 0.18 15.04 -8.38
CA ARG A 157 -1.05 15.75 -8.76
C ARG A 157 -2.12 14.81 -9.31
N LEU A 158 -1.73 13.63 -9.79
CA LEU A 158 -2.63 12.68 -10.43
C LEU A 158 -2.97 11.45 -9.59
N TYR A 159 -2.19 11.15 -8.53
CA TYR A 159 -2.36 9.90 -7.78
C TYR A 159 -3.78 9.71 -7.22
N ALA A 160 -4.44 10.78 -6.78
CA ALA A 160 -5.78 10.70 -6.20
C ALA A 160 -6.80 10.23 -7.25
N ALA A 161 -6.86 10.91 -8.40
CA ALA A 161 -7.72 10.52 -9.51
C ALA A 161 -7.41 9.11 -10.03
N GLN A 162 -6.14 8.70 -10.06
CA GLN A 162 -5.74 7.35 -10.48
C GLN A 162 -6.18 6.28 -9.45
N ALA A 163 -6.06 6.56 -8.16
CA ALA A 163 -6.51 5.66 -7.10
C ALA A 163 -8.04 5.55 -7.07
N GLU A 164 -8.76 6.66 -7.24
CA GLU A 164 -10.22 6.71 -7.36
C GLU A 164 -10.71 5.91 -8.57
N ALA A 165 -10.11 6.12 -9.74
CA ALA A 165 -10.45 5.33 -10.93
C ALA A 165 -10.22 3.82 -10.72
N LEU A 166 -9.14 3.44 -10.03
CA LEU A 166 -8.87 2.04 -9.68
C LEU A 166 -9.92 1.49 -8.69
N MET A 167 -10.30 2.28 -7.69
CA MET A 167 -11.33 1.93 -6.71
C MET A 167 -12.68 1.67 -7.40
N ASP A 168 -13.14 2.61 -8.21
CA ASP A 168 -14.43 2.53 -8.92
C ASP A 168 -14.46 1.34 -9.88
N LEU A 169 -13.40 1.16 -10.68
CA LEU A 169 -13.29 0.06 -11.61
C LEU A 169 -13.28 -1.30 -10.89
N SER A 170 -12.57 -1.39 -9.76
CA SER A 170 -12.49 -2.63 -8.98
C SER A 170 -13.85 -2.99 -8.38
N LEU A 171 -14.58 -2.03 -7.81
CA LEU A 171 -15.94 -2.26 -7.32
C LEU A 171 -16.89 -2.64 -8.46
N GLY A 172 -16.81 -1.97 -9.62
CA GLY A 172 -17.63 -2.30 -10.79
C GLY A 172 -17.40 -3.74 -11.28
N LYS A 173 -16.13 -4.16 -11.38
CA LYS A 173 -15.77 -5.54 -11.73
C LYS A 173 -16.24 -6.55 -10.69
N ALA A 174 -16.12 -6.25 -9.40
CA ALA A 174 -16.62 -7.11 -8.33
C ALA A 174 -18.14 -7.30 -8.43
N ARG A 175 -18.90 -6.21 -8.63
CA ARG A 175 -20.36 -6.26 -8.82
C ARG A 175 -20.75 -7.10 -10.03
N PHE A 176 -20.10 -6.86 -11.18
CA PHE A 176 -20.37 -7.62 -12.40
C PHE A 176 -20.15 -9.13 -12.21
N LEU A 177 -19.08 -9.53 -11.51
CA LEU A 177 -18.82 -10.94 -11.17
C LEU A 177 -19.87 -11.53 -10.21
N LEU A 178 -20.29 -10.74 -9.21
CA LEU A 178 -21.32 -11.14 -8.24
C LEU A 178 -22.70 -11.31 -8.88
N GLU A 179 -22.99 -10.55 -9.94
CA GLU A 179 -24.22 -10.65 -10.74
C GLU A 179 -24.18 -11.79 -11.78
N GLY A 180 -23.09 -12.56 -11.84
CA GLY A 180 -22.92 -13.68 -12.77
C GLY A 180 -22.24 -13.32 -14.10
N GLY A 181 -21.87 -12.05 -14.30
CA GLY A 181 -21.07 -11.60 -15.43
C GLY A 181 -19.65 -12.19 -15.39
N SER A 182 -19.10 -12.54 -16.55
CA SER A 182 -17.75 -13.10 -16.65
C SER A 182 -16.77 -12.09 -17.25
N LEU A 183 -15.60 -11.95 -16.62
CA LEU A 183 -14.48 -11.18 -17.15
C LEU A 183 -13.58 -12.09 -18.00
N GLU A 184 -12.69 -11.51 -18.81
CA GLU A 184 -11.81 -12.24 -19.74
C GLU A 184 -11.11 -13.45 -19.08
N ASP A 185 -10.63 -13.28 -17.85
CA ASP A 185 -9.89 -14.32 -17.12
C ASP A 185 -10.69 -15.01 -16.00
N SER A 186 -11.98 -14.74 -15.83
CA SER A 186 -12.72 -15.20 -14.64
C SER A 186 -14.23 -15.31 -14.85
N ARG A 187 -14.80 -16.46 -14.49
CA ARG A 187 -16.26 -16.69 -14.56
C ARG A 187 -16.99 -15.99 -13.41
N GLY A 188 -18.16 -15.43 -13.75
CA GLY A 188 -19.11 -14.91 -12.76
C GLY A 188 -19.71 -16.01 -11.90
N MET A 189 -20.33 -15.60 -10.80
CA MET A 189 -20.90 -16.51 -9.81
C MET A 189 -22.40 -16.67 -9.96
N ALA A 190 -22.90 -17.85 -9.61
CA ALA A 190 -24.33 -18.07 -9.49
C ALA A 190 -24.83 -17.57 -8.13
N GLN A 191 -26.06 -17.04 -8.08
CA GLN A 191 -26.67 -16.55 -6.84
C GLN A 191 -26.72 -17.61 -5.73
N SER A 192 -26.81 -18.90 -6.09
CA SER A 192 -26.81 -20.03 -5.15
C SER A 192 -25.48 -20.27 -4.45
N GLN A 193 -24.38 -19.70 -4.96
CA GLN A 193 -23.03 -19.81 -4.37
C GLN A 193 -22.78 -18.73 -3.31
N LEU A 194 -23.61 -17.69 -3.27
CA LEU A 194 -23.45 -16.59 -2.33
C LEU A 194 -23.96 -16.97 -0.94
N PRO A 195 -23.17 -16.71 0.12
CA PRO A 195 -23.63 -16.97 1.47
C PRO A 195 -24.77 -16.00 1.85
N PRO A 196 -25.77 -16.45 2.62
CA PRO A 196 -26.74 -15.52 3.20
C PRO A 196 -26.05 -14.63 4.23
N LEU A 197 -26.16 -13.32 4.06
CA LEU A 197 -25.60 -12.32 4.97
C LEU A 197 -26.74 -11.61 5.71
N THR A 198 -27.16 -12.16 6.84
CA THR A 198 -28.11 -11.49 7.75
C THR A 198 -27.37 -10.95 8.97
N PRO A 199 -27.88 -9.88 9.62
CA PRO A 199 -27.29 -9.38 10.87
C PRO A 199 -27.14 -10.47 11.93
N ASP A 200 -28.15 -11.33 12.10
CA ASP A 200 -28.11 -12.45 13.05
C ASP A 200 -27.04 -13.49 12.70
N MET A 201 -26.84 -13.78 11.41
CA MET A 201 -25.78 -14.68 10.96
C MET A 201 -24.40 -14.09 11.27
N LEU A 202 -24.18 -12.80 10.98
CA LEU A 202 -22.92 -12.12 11.27
C LEU A 202 -22.62 -12.10 12.78
N LEU A 203 -23.63 -11.83 13.61
CA LEU A 203 -23.51 -11.84 15.08
C LEU A 203 -23.19 -13.24 15.62
N ARG A 204 -23.77 -14.30 15.03
CA ARG A 204 -23.47 -15.69 15.40
C ARG A 204 -22.08 -16.13 14.98
N GLU A 205 -21.65 -15.77 13.78
CA GLU A 205 -20.39 -16.23 13.19
C GLU A 205 -19.18 -15.41 13.68
N SER A 206 -19.39 -14.17 14.10
CA SER A 206 -18.31 -13.27 14.54
C SER A 206 -18.76 -12.38 15.70
N PRO A 207 -19.16 -12.95 16.85
CA PRO A 207 -19.78 -12.21 17.96
C PRO A 207 -18.90 -11.07 18.50
N LEU A 208 -17.58 -11.23 18.49
CA LEU A 208 -16.63 -10.23 18.99
C LEU A 208 -16.36 -9.09 17.99
N ARG A 209 -16.70 -9.25 16.71
CA ARG A 209 -16.35 -8.31 15.63
C ARG A 209 -17.57 -7.69 14.96
N ALA A 210 -18.68 -8.43 14.90
CA ALA A 210 -19.89 -8.03 14.19
C ALA A 210 -20.50 -6.73 14.74
N PRO A 211 -20.53 -6.46 16.07
CA PRO A 211 -20.97 -5.16 16.57
C PRO A 211 -20.16 -3.99 16.00
N SER A 212 -18.83 -4.12 15.89
CA SER A 212 -17.96 -3.08 15.31
C SER A 212 -18.30 -2.77 13.86
N LEU A 213 -18.63 -3.80 13.06
CA LEU A 213 -19.04 -3.61 11.67
C LEU A 213 -20.41 -2.93 11.57
N LEU A 214 -21.37 -3.32 12.41
CA LEU A 214 -22.72 -2.71 12.40
C LEU A 214 -22.67 -1.24 12.83
N GLU A 215 -21.87 -0.91 13.86
CA GLU A 215 -21.60 0.48 14.26
C GLU A 215 -20.96 1.28 13.11
N LEU A 216 -19.95 0.71 12.43
CA LEU A 216 -19.31 1.34 11.29
C LEU A 216 -20.32 1.64 10.18
N VAL A 217 -21.22 0.70 9.86
CA VAL A 217 -22.28 0.90 8.86
C VAL A 217 -23.18 2.07 9.27
N GLN A 218 -23.66 2.09 10.52
CA GLN A 218 -24.52 3.16 11.02
C GLN A 218 -23.84 4.54 10.97
N GLU A 219 -22.57 4.62 11.38
CA GLU A 219 -21.79 5.85 11.38
C GLU A 219 -21.59 6.41 9.95
N VAL A 220 -21.22 5.53 9.02
CA VAL A 220 -20.99 5.90 7.62
C VAL A 220 -22.31 6.33 6.96
N GLU A 221 -23.40 5.58 7.16
CA GLU A 221 -24.71 5.95 6.63
C GLU A 221 -25.25 7.25 7.21
N GLY A 222 -25.05 7.48 8.52
CA GLY A 222 -25.40 8.75 9.17
C GLY A 222 -24.66 9.94 8.55
N THR A 223 -23.36 9.77 8.29
CA THR A 223 -22.51 10.76 7.63
C THR A 223 -22.98 11.05 6.20
N ILE A 224 -23.27 10.01 5.42
CA ILE A 224 -23.77 10.15 4.03
C ILE A 224 -25.14 10.85 4.01
N ALA A 225 -26.01 10.52 4.95
CA ALA A 225 -27.35 11.13 5.07
C ALA A 225 -27.33 12.56 5.61
N GLY A 226 -26.16 13.12 5.95
CA GLY A 226 -26.00 14.46 6.50
C GLY A 226 -26.59 14.64 7.90
N LYS A 227 -26.81 13.55 8.64
CA LYS A 227 -27.25 13.57 10.04
C LYS A 227 -26.01 13.63 10.94
N GLN A 228 -25.50 14.84 11.18
CA GLN A 228 -24.56 15.10 12.29
C GLN A 228 -25.32 15.67 13.48
#